data_AF-A0A1M3I2Z4-F1
#
_entry.id   AF-A0A1M3I2Z4-F1
#
_cell.length_a   1.000
_cell.length_b   1.000
_cell.length_c   1.000
_cell.angle_alpha   90.00
_cell.angle_beta   90.00
_cell.angle_gamma   90.00
#
_symmetry.space_group_name_H-M   'P 1'
#
loop_
_entity.id
_entity.type
_entity.pdbx_description
1 polymer ?
#
loop_
_entity_poly.entity_id
_entity_poly.type
_entity_poly.pdbx_seq_one_letter_code
_entity_poly.pdbx_strand_id
1 'polypeptide(L)'
;MGSFSMVHWLIVAVVVLILFGRGKISETMGDFGKGLRSFRKGMAEEDEKPASAPAQPVAQIAADQADAAKTNTEAADRTPSGN
;
A
#
# COMPACT_ATOMS: atom_id res chain seq x y z
N MET A 1 9.52 40.59 6.90
CA MET A 1 9.10 40.01 5.60
C MET A 1 9.41 38.51 5.60
N GLY A 2 8.58 37.68 6.22
CA GLY A 2 8.88 36.24 6.40
C GLY A 2 7.69 35.34 6.71
N SER A 3 6.49 35.91 6.86
CA SER A 3 5.32 35.21 7.39
C SER A 3 4.45 34.52 6.32
N PHE A 4 4.85 34.60 5.05
CA PHE A 4 4.08 34.02 3.94
C PHE A 4 4.70 32.76 3.34
N SER A 5 5.92 32.35 3.68
CA SER A 5 6.57 31.28 2.92
C SER A 5 6.05 29.88 3.32
N MET A 6 6.13 29.51 4.60
CA MET A 6 5.81 28.13 5.02
C MET A 6 4.29 27.85 5.03
N VAL A 7 3.49 28.80 5.50
CA VAL A 7 2.02 28.64 5.61
C VAL A 7 1.36 28.67 4.23
N HIS A 8 1.87 29.48 3.28
CA HIS A 8 1.33 29.51 1.92
C HIS A 8 1.48 28.16 1.22
N TRP A 9 2.66 27.54 1.31
CA TRP A 9 2.88 26.21 0.74
C TRP A 9 1.94 25.15 1.35
N LEU A 10 1.65 25.24 2.66
CA LEU A 10 0.67 24.36 3.30
C LEU A 10 -0.75 24.59 2.77
N ILE A 11 -1.18 25.85 2.63
CA ILE A 11 -2.50 26.19 2.07
C ILE A 11 -2.62 25.72 0.62
N VAL A 12 -1.60 25.93 -0.20
CA VAL A 12 -1.56 25.46 -1.59
C VAL A 12 -1.67 23.94 -1.65
N ALA A 13 -0.94 23.21 -0.80
CA ALA A 13 -1.03 21.75 -0.72
C ALA A 13 -2.43 21.27 -0.36
N VAL A 14 -3.11 21.95 0.57
CA VAL A 14 -4.50 21.64 0.95
C VAL A 14 -5.46 21.89 -0.23
N VAL A 15 -5.32 23.01 -0.94
CA VAL A 15 -6.15 23.31 -2.11
C VAL A 15 -5.97 22.26 -3.21
N VAL A 16 -4.72 21.86 -3.50
CA VAL A 16 -4.42 20.81 -4.48
C VAL A 16 -5.04 19.48 -4.05
N LEU A 17 -4.94 19.10 -2.77
CA LEU A 17 -5.54 17.87 -2.26
C LEU A 17 -7.07 17.86 -2.38
N ILE A 18 -7.73 19.02 -2.23
CA ILE A 18 -9.18 19.16 -2.40
C ILE A 18 -9.56 19.08 -3.88
N LEU A 19 -8.79 19.72 -4.77
CA LEU A 19 -9.11 19.80 -6.20
C LEU A 19 -8.91 18.46 -6.92
N PHE A 20 -7.83 17.76 -6.58
CA PHE A 20 -7.51 16.45 -7.17
C PHE A 20 -8.12 15.29 -6.38
N GLY A 21 -8.42 15.48 -5.10
CA GLY A 21 -8.91 14.44 -4.20
C GLY A 21 -7.82 13.42 -3.80
N ARG A 22 -8.04 12.72 -2.68
CA ARG A 22 -7.06 11.77 -2.12
C ARG A 22 -6.73 10.58 -3.05
N GLY A 23 -7.68 10.15 -3.88
CA GLY A 23 -7.52 8.98 -4.74
C GLY A 23 -6.57 9.21 -5.91
N LYS A 24 -6.75 10.33 -6.63
CA LYS A 24 -5.94 10.64 -7.82
C LYS A 24 -4.48 10.93 -7.49
N ILE A 25 -4.21 11.63 -6.38
CA ILE A 25 -2.84 11.95 -5.95
C ILE A 25 -2.11 10.69 -5.50
N SER A 26 -2.77 9.77 -4.77
CA SER A 26 -2.11 8.56 -4.28
C SER A 26 -1.76 7.58 -5.41
N GLU A 27 -2.63 7.45 -6.41
CA GLU A 27 -2.41 6.57 -7.57
C GLU A 27 -1.31 7.12 -8.48
N THR A 28 -1.37 8.42 -8.81
CA THR A 28 -0.32 9.06 -9.61
C THR A 28 1.02 9.11 -8.87
N MET A 29 1.05 9.52 -7.60
CA MET A 29 2.28 9.54 -6.79
C MET A 29 2.89 8.15 -6.61
N GLY A 30 2.07 7.09 -6.58
CA GLY A 30 2.53 5.70 -6.55
C GLY A 30 3.33 5.32 -7.79
N ASP A 31 2.83 5.66 -8.98
CA ASP A 31 3.52 5.36 -10.24
C ASP A 31 4.72 6.27 -10.49
N PHE A 32 4.63 7.56 -10.12
CA PHE A 32 5.78 8.46 -10.11
C PHE A 32 6.86 8.00 -9.12
N GLY A 33 6.47 7.52 -7.94
CA GLY A 33 7.37 7.00 -6.91
C GLY A 33 8.11 5.74 -7.36
N LYS A 34 7.44 4.82 -8.04
CA LYS A 34 8.08 3.64 -8.65
C LYS A 34 9.09 4.05 -9.72
N GLY A 35 8.73 4.98 -10.61
CA GLY A 35 9.63 5.47 -11.67
C GLY A 35 10.88 6.14 -11.09
N LEU A 36 10.72 7.02 -10.11
CA LEU A 36 11.85 7.70 -9.46
C LEU A 36 12.71 6.72 -8.64
N ARG A 37 12.11 5.71 -8.00
CA ARG A 37 12.85 4.69 -7.24
C ARG A 37 13.66 3.76 -8.14
N SER A 38 13.14 3.38 -9.30
CA SER A 38 13.88 2.63 -10.31
C SER A 38 15.01 3.45 -10.93
N PHE A 39 14.80 4.75 -11.17
CA PHE A 39 15.84 5.66 -11.64
C PHE A 39 16.96 5.82 -10.61
N ARG A 40 16.59 6.04 -9.35
CA ARG A 40 17.52 6.15 -8.22
C ARG A 40 18.31 4.86 -8.00
N LYS A 41 17.65 3.71 -8.10
CA LYS A 41 18.29 2.39 -8.00
C LYS A 41 19.22 2.12 -9.18
N GLY A 42 18.83 2.49 -10.40
CA GLY A 42 19.69 2.39 -11.59
C GLY A 42 20.95 3.25 -11.49
N MET A 43 20.83 4.49 -10.99
CA MET A 43 22.00 5.35 -10.74
C MET A 43 22.88 4.85 -9.59
N ALA A 44 22.27 4.32 -8.52
CA ALA A 44 23.01 3.77 -7.39
C ALA A 44 23.71 2.44 -7.72
N GLU A 45 23.17 1.63 -8.63
CA GLU A 45 23.82 0.40 -9.11
C GLU A 45 24.99 0.66 -10.07
N GLU A 46 25.05 1.84 -10.69
CA GLU A 46 26.21 2.27 -11.48
C GLU A 46 27.39 2.70 -10.58
N ASP A 47 27.11 3.17 -9.37
CA ASP A 47 28.12 3.65 -8.40
C ASP A 47 28.54 2.57 -7.37
N GLU A 48 27.64 1.64 -6.99
CA GLU A 48 27.92 0.60 -5.99
C GLU A 48 27.40 -0.81 -6.36
N LYS A 49 28.35 -1.73 -6.55
CA LYS A 49 28.12 -3.19 -6.61
C LYS A 49 27.67 -3.75 -5.24
N PRO A 50 26.79 -4.78 -5.23
CA PRO A 50 25.39 -4.68 -4.79
C PRO A 50 25.21 -4.58 -3.26
N ALA A 51 24.59 -3.50 -2.76
CA ALA A 51 24.00 -3.50 -1.43
C ALA A 51 22.60 -4.12 -1.47
N SER A 52 22.55 -5.38 -1.04
CA SER A 52 21.40 -6.21 -0.69
C SER A 52 20.07 -5.46 -0.45
N ALA A 53 19.04 -5.83 -1.20
CA ALA A 53 17.66 -5.44 -0.93
C ALA A 53 17.06 -6.33 0.18
N PRO A 54 16.29 -5.76 1.11
CA PRO A 54 15.10 -6.46 1.56
C PRO A 54 13.90 -5.53 1.41
N ALA A 55 13.05 -5.85 0.43
CA ALA A 55 11.63 -5.55 0.48
C ALA A 55 10.93 -6.46 -0.53
N GLN A 56 10.88 -7.75 -0.20
CA GLN A 56 9.90 -8.65 -0.80
C GLN A 56 8.63 -8.55 0.06
N PRO A 57 7.55 -7.88 -0.37
CA PRO A 57 6.25 -8.08 0.24
C PRO A 57 5.65 -9.38 -0.33
N VAL A 58 6.11 -10.53 0.14
CA VAL A 58 5.61 -11.86 -0.25
C VAL A 58 4.84 -12.58 0.85
N ALA A 59 4.37 -11.88 1.90
CA ALA A 59 3.80 -12.56 3.07
C ALA A 59 2.47 -12.01 3.63
N GLN A 60 1.65 -11.25 2.87
CA GLN A 60 0.38 -10.74 3.45
C GLN A 60 -0.91 -11.07 2.67
N ILE A 61 -0.85 -11.78 1.54
CA ILE A 61 -2.08 -12.10 0.77
C ILE A 61 -2.60 -13.53 1.00
N ALA A 62 -1.90 -14.35 1.78
CA ALA A 62 -2.27 -15.76 2.02
C ALA A 62 -2.77 -16.07 3.44
N ALA A 63 -2.66 -15.15 4.41
CA ALA A 63 -3.00 -15.43 5.81
C ALA A 63 -4.41 -14.98 6.23
N ASP A 64 -5.10 -14.15 5.44
CA ASP A 64 -6.41 -13.57 5.81
C ASP A 64 -7.63 -14.24 5.13
N GLN A 65 -7.44 -15.31 4.35
CA GLN A 65 -8.56 -16.03 3.69
C GLN A 65 -8.74 -17.49 4.12
N ALA A 66 -8.14 -17.90 5.24
CA ALA A 66 -8.41 -19.20 5.85
C ALA A 66 -9.40 -19.15 7.04
N ASP A 67 -9.78 -17.96 7.51
CA ASP A 67 -10.62 -17.77 8.70
C ASP A 67 -11.90 -16.97 8.38
N ALA A 68 -12.60 -17.32 7.30
CA ALA A 68 -13.93 -16.76 7.02
C ALA A 68 -14.88 -17.71 6.27
N ALA A 69 -14.52 -18.98 6.09
CA ALA A 69 -15.30 -19.89 5.24
C ALA A 69 -15.34 -21.35 5.75
N LYS A 70 -15.64 -21.55 7.04
CA LYS A 70 -16.32 -22.75 7.58
C LYS A 70 -17.05 -22.31 8.88
N THR A 71 -18.16 -21.59 8.84
CA THR A 71 -19.49 -22.13 8.50
C THR A 71 -19.48 -23.64 8.43
N ASN A 72 -19.40 -24.31 9.59
CA ASN A 72 -20.11 -25.57 9.86
C ASN A 72 -19.81 -26.10 11.28
N THR A 73 -20.30 -25.48 12.36
CA THR A 73 -20.54 -26.18 13.65
C THR A 73 -21.57 -25.42 14.49
N GLU A 74 -22.67 -24.98 13.88
CA GLU A 74 -23.86 -24.56 14.65
C GLU A 74 -25.09 -24.59 13.75
N ALA A 75 -25.59 -25.79 13.42
CA ALA A 75 -26.99 -26.05 13.08
C ALA A 75 -27.13 -27.47 12.51
N ALA A 76 -28.20 -28.15 12.91
CA ALA A 76 -28.71 -29.42 12.41
C ALA A 76 -28.00 -30.67 12.96
N ASP A 77 -28.42 -31.21 14.10
CA ASP A 77 -29.66 -32.00 14.23
C ASP A 77 -29.60 -33.29 13.37
N ARG A 78 -29.75 -34.44 14.05
CA ARG A 78 -29.99 -35.82 13.55
C ARG A 78 -28.79 -36.77 13.38
N THR A 79 -28.39 -37.33 14.51
CA THR A 79 -28.10 -38.77 14.79
C THR A 79 -27.78 -39.72 13.63
N PRO A 80 -26.65 -40.45 13.64
CA PRO A 80 -26.49 -41.65 12.84
C PRO A 80 -27.10 -42.85 13.59
N SER A 81 -28.25 -43.33 13.15
CA SER A 81 -28.85 -44.59 13.62
C SER A 81 -29.18 -45.48 12.43
N GLY A 82 -28.49 -46.63 12.36
CA GLY A 82 -28.90 -47.91 11.78
C GLY A 82 -29.37 -47.97 10.32
N ASN A 83 -28.61 -48.65 9.46
CA ASN A 83 -28.89 -50.05 9.07
C ASN A 83 -27.77 -50.58 8.14
#